data_AF-A0A1F7LAK8-F1
#
_entry.id   AF-A0A1F7LAK8-F1
#
_cell.length_a   1.000
_cell.length_b   1.000
_cell.length_c   1.000
_cell.angle_alpha   90.00
_cell.angle_beta   90.00
_cell.angle_gamma   90.00
#
_symmetry.space_group_name_H-M   'P 1'
#
loop_
_entity.id
_entity.type
_entity.pdbx_description
1 polymer ?
#
loop_
_entity_poly.entity_id
_entity_poly.type
_entity_poly.pdbx_seq_one_letter_code
_entity_poly.pdbx_strand_id
1 'polypeptide(L)'
;MPLGLAGRIELAFLRHPRGLRGLHVFMVLFYLAIILVPPLLPPPPTDVTPFTNLVRFSQFVFWYLWWPFVVLSMILFGRAWCGFLCPEGALAAWASRFGGDRPIPRWMRWGGIPLVAFVGITIYGQLIGVYEYPGPQLLILGGSTALAVTVALIYTRRGWVWCRYLCPVSLLFGVFSRLGATHFRVDHSRLASWKPSRGQTGKKDPCPVFIYLPKMATNRYCLMCFRCAGWRDSIHLRLRRPGEELLHINTAEPLIWEVIFLFGAIGLPLGVFHWTVDPLFQRLKQLLGSLALGSGLGSVIGATAPWWFLSNHPDAGEVFNLLDGLSIVTFLLGATLLAIGSLSAVTWLSARVLEPALREPAGMRELFTRIGYLYTPLSLLSLFLGLSQLTFGYLKGVGFPALATDVIRGALLVGGALWSLHLARRILALQTADSRCVRLALLLHLAGVALIIAAWVPVFYLW
;
A
#
# COMPACT_ATOMS: atom_id res chain seq x y z
N MET A 1 -9.58 36.64 -8.32
CA MET A 1 -9.56 36.05 -6.96
C MET A 1 -8.13 35.58 -6.66
N PRO A 2 -7.59 35.86 -5.47
CA PRO A 2 -6.28 35.33 -5.08
C PRO A 2 -6.31 33.80 -5.11
N LEU A 3 -5.30 33.20 -5.73
CA LEU A 3 -5.17 31.75 -5.78
C LEU A 3 -4.97 31.21 -4.36
N GLY A 4 -5.86 30.33 -3.92
CA GLY A 4 -5.65 29.56 -2.69
C GLY A 4 -4.37 28.72 -2.76
N LEU A 5 -3.92 28.16 -1.62
CA LEU A 5 -2.69 27.37 -1.53
C LEU A 5 -2.59 26.29 -2.62
N ALA A 6 -3.67 25.53 -2.86
CA ALA A 6 -3.72 24.51 -3.90
C ALA A 6 -3.49 25.08 -5.32
N GLY A 7 -4.09 26.23 -5.62
CA GLY A 7 -3.91 26.90 -6.91
C GLY A 7 -2.50 27.45 -7.11
N ARG A 8 -1.85 27.94 -6.04
CA ARG A 8 -0.43 28.35 -6.08
C ARG A 8 0.50 27.16 -6.36
N ILE A 9 0.25 26.03 -5.70
CA ILE A 9 0.98 24.78 -5.95
C ILE A 9 0.78 24.34 -7.40
N GLU A 10 -0.45 24.28 -7.89
CA GLU A 10 -0.77 23.94 -9.28
C GLU A 10 -0.02 24.82 -10.28
N LEU A 11 -0.08 26.14 -10.13
CA LEU A 11 0.65 27.05 -11.02
C LEU A 11 2.17 26.91 -10.94
N ALA A 12 2.74 26.69 -9.75
CA ALA A 12 4.17 26.48 -9.61
C ALA A 12 4.62 25.25 -10.41
N PHE A 13 3.87 24.14 -10.33
CA PHE A 13 4.17 22.93 -11.10
C PHE A 13 3.99 23.13 -12.61
N LEU A 14 2.96 23.85 -13.04
CA LEU A 14 2.73 24.14 -14.46
C LEU A 14 3.79 25.08 -15.04
N ARG A 15 4.38 25.97 -14.24
CA ARG A 15 5.45 26.90 -14.67
C ARG A 15 6.83 26.24 -14.76
N HIS A 16 7.07 25.15 -14.03
CA HIS A 16 8.38 24.49 -13.98
C HIS A 16 8.37 23.03 -14.49
N PRO A 17 7.94 22.76 -15.74
CA PRO A 17 7.88 21.39 -16.27
C PRO A 17 9.27 20.74 -16.48
N ARG A 18 10.34 21.55 -16.53
CA ARG A 18 11.73 21.05 -16.56
C ARG A 18 12.17 20.52 -15.19
N GLY A 19 11.71 21.15 -14.10
CA GLY A 19 12.02 20.70 -12.74
C GLY A 19 11.49 19.30 -12.46
N LEU A 20 10.26 19.01 -12.93
CA LEU A 20 9.67 17.67 -12.81
C LEU A 20 10.50 16.59 -13.53
N ARG A 21 10.96 16.89 -14.75
CA ARG A 21 11.83 15.97 -15.49
C ARG A 21 13.17 15.76 -14.80
N GLY A 22 13.77 16.82 -14.27
CA GLY A 22 15.00 16.72 -13.48
C GLY A 22 14.83 15.84 -12.24
N LEU A 23 13.71 16.00 -11.52
CA LEU A 23 13.37 15.18 -10.36
C LEU A 23 13.21 13.70 -10.72
N HIS A 24 12.53 13.38 -11.82
CA HIS A 24 12.40 11.99 -12.30
C HIS A 24 13.75 11.38 -12.65
N VAL A 25 14.61 12.11 -13.37
CA VAL A 25 15.96 11.64 -13.72
C VAL A 25 16.79 11.41 -12.46
N PHE A 26 16.80 12.37 -11.54
CA PHE A 26 17.49 12.23 -10.26
C PHE A 26 17.01 11.00 -9.48
N MET A 27 15.70 10.84 -9.29
CA MET A 27 15.13 9.72 -8.54
C MET A 27 15.44 8.37 -9.20
N VAL A 28 15.40 8.29 -10.53
CA VAL A 28 15.78 7.06 -11.25
C VAL A 28 17.26 6.74 -11.09
N LEU A 29 18.15 7.73 -11.26
CA LEU A 29 19.59 7.52 -11.10
C LEU A 29 19.93 7.13 -9.66
N PHE A 30 19.35 7.82 -8.68
CA PHE A 30 19.50 7.50 -7.26
C PHE A 30 19.03 6.08 -6.94
N TYR A 31 17.84 5.72 -7.41
CA TYR A 31 17.28 4.38 -7.25
C TYR A 31 18.16 3.29 -7.88
N LEU A 32 18.59 3.48 -9.13
CA LEU A 32 19.45 2.53 -9.82
C LEU A 32 20.81 2.39 -9.13
N ALA A 33 21.41 3.49 -8.66
CA ALA A 33 22.67 3.45 -7.92
C ALA A 33 22.54 2.63 -6.63
N ILE A 34 21.48 2.85 -5.85
CA ILE A 34 21.28 2.17 -4.56
C ILE A 34 20.91 0.69 -4.73
N ILE A 35 20.36 0.28 -5.87
CA ILE A 35 20.00 -1.14 -6.07
C ILE A 35 21.08 -1.91 -6.80
N LEU A 36 21.77 -1.30 -7.77
CA LEU A 36 22.77 -1.98 -8.59
C LEU A 36 24.16 -2.03 -7.93
N VAL A 37 24.53 -1.01 -7.15
CA VAL A 37 25.89 -0.93 -6.58
C VAL A 37 26.08 -1.83 -5.36
N PRO A 38 25.19 -1.86 -4.35
CA PRO A 38 25.42 -2.68 -3.15
C PRO A 38 25.64 -4.18 -3.38
N PRO A 39 24.94 -4.85 -4.32
CA PRO A 39 25.21 -6.26 -4.60
C PRO A 39 26.61 -6.54 -5.19
N LEU A 40 27.29 -5.51 -5.73
CA LEU A 40 28.64 -5.62 -6.29
C LEU A 40 29.73 -5.37 -5.24
N LEU A 41 29.35 -4.94 -4.04
CA LEU A 41 30.27 -4.66 -2.94
C LEU A 41 30.39 -5.88 -2.02
N PRO A 42 31.54 -6.04 -1.32
CA PRO A 42 31.69 -7.07 -0.32
C PRO A 42 30.68 -6.89 0.82
N PRO A 43 30.31 -7.98 1.51
CA PRO A 43 29.40 -7.92 2.65
C PRO A 43 29.94 -6.96 3.73
N PRO A 44 29.08 -6.11 4.31
CA PRO A 44 29.51 -5.13 5.30
C PRO A 44 30.01 -5.83 6.58
N PRO A 45 31.11 -5.36 7.18
CA PRO A 45 31.51 -5.79 8.53
C PRO A 45 30.42 -5.51 9.57
N THR A 46 30.51 -6.14 10.75
CA THR A 46 29.46 -6.05 11.79
C THR A 46 29.42 -4.69 12.52
N ASP A 47 30.49 -3.90 12.48
CA ASP A 47 30.67 -2.63 13.20
C ASP A 47 30.36 -1.38 12.36
N VAL A 48 30.01 -1.55 11.07
CA VAL A 48 29.78 -0.40 10.18
C VAL A 48 28.37 0.16 10.29
N THR A 49 28.28 1.49 10.28
CA THR A 49 27.01 2.21 10.33
C THR A 49 26.42 2.43 8.93
N PRO A 50 25.12 2.75 8.81
CA PRO A 50 24.52 3.17 7.55
C PRO A 50 25.18 4.40 6.89
N PHE A 51 25.92 5.20 7.64
CA PHE A 51 26.56 6.42 7.11
C PHE A 51 28.00 6.18 6.65
N THR A 52 28.59 5.04 6.99
CA THR A 52 29.98 4.69 6.64
C THR A 52 30.08 3.60 5.59
N ASN A 53 29.00 2.87 5.30
CA ASN A 53 28.99 1.79 4.33
C ASN A 53 27.76 1.87 3.40
N LEU A 54 27.99 1.79 2.09
CA LEU A 54 26.94 1.95 1.08
C LEU A 54 25.89 0.83 1.09
N VAL A 55 26.24 -0.40 1.48
CA VAL A 55 25.29 -1.52 1.59
C VAL A 55 24.29 -1.25 2.72
N ARG A 56 24.79 -0.87 3.90
CA ARG A 56 23.95 -0.48 5.04
C ARG A 56 23.17 0.80 4.75
N PHE A 57 23.77 1.76 4.06
CA PHE A 57 23.07 2.98 3.61
C PHE A 57 21.86 2.64 2.73
N SER A 58 22.04 1.74 1.76
CA SER A 58 20.96 1.29 0.87
C SER A 58 19.79 0.68 1.65
N GLN A 59 20.10 -0.26 2.55
CA GLN A 59 19.10 -0.92 3.40
C GLN A 59 18.36 0.10 4.25
N PHE A 60 19.09 1.02 4.87
CA PHE A 60 18.54 2.11 5.68
C PHE A 60 17.58 2.98 4.87
N VAL A 61 18.04 3.46 3.70
CA VAL A 61 17.23 4.32 2.84
C VAL A 61 15.93 3.62 2.42
N PHE A 62 15.97 2.38 1.93
CA PHE A 62 14.75 1.72 1.45
C PHE A 62 13.80 1.31 2.58
N TRP A 63 14.31 0.59 3.57
CA TRP A 63 13.45 -0.12 4.51
C TRP A 63 13.15 0.68 5.77
N TYR A 64 14.05 1.56 6.19
CA TYR A 64 13.90 2.34 7.43
C TYR A 64 13.29 3.72 7.15
N LEU A 65 13.57 4.30 5.98
CA LEU A 65 13.09 5.64 5.63
C LEU A 65 12.04 5.62 4.52
N TRP A 66 12.35 5.06 3.35
CA TRP A 66 11.52 5.21 2.15
C TRP A 66 10.11 4.64 2.34
N TRP A 67 9.96 3.36 2.69
CA TRP A 67 8.63 2.75 2.79
C TRP A 67 7.71 3.38 3.86
N PRO A 68 8.14 3.59 5.12
CA PRO A 68 7.31 4.26 6.13
C PRO A 68 6.88 5.67 5.70
N PHE A 69 7.82 6.47 5.19
CA PHE A 69 7.54 7.85 4.80
C PHE A 69 6.65 7.94 3.55
N VAL A 70 6.80 7.01 2.59
CA VAL A 70 5.89 6.93 1.43
C VAL A 70 4.46 6.69 1.89
N VAL A 71 4.24 5.73 2.80
CA VAL A 71 2.90 5.44 3.33
C VAL A 71 2.32 6.65 4.06
N LEU A 72 3.10 7.30 4.92
CA LEU A 72 2.66 8.50 5.65
C LEU A 72 2.35 9.67 4.70
N SER A 73 3.14 9.84 3.64
CA SER A 73 2.96 10.90 2.65
C SER A 73 1.60 10.85 1.94
N MET A 74 0.96 9.67 1.88
CA MET A 74 -0.35 9.50 1.24
C MET A 74 -1.45 10.32 1.94
N ILE A 75 -1.35 10.55 3.24
CA ILE A 75 -2.32 11.36 4.02
C ILE A 75 -2.29 12.83 3.56
N LEU A 76 -1.11 13.34 3.22
CA LEU A 76 -0.94 14.75 2.84
C LEU A 76 -1.06 14.94 1.33
N PHE A 77 -0.36 14.12 0.57
CA PHE A 77 -0.13 14.32 -0.86
C PHE A 77 -0.90 13.34 -1.75
N GLY A 78 -1.74 12.48 -1.17
CA GLY A 78 -2.40 11.41 -1.92
C GLY A 78 -1.36 10.56 -2.64
N ARG A 79 -1.62 10.17 -3.90
CA ARG A 79 -0.67 9.37 -4.69
C ARG A 79 0.42 10.18 -5.40
N ALA A 80 0.73 11.40 -4.95
CA ALA A 80 1.78 12.22 -5.53
C ALA A 80 3.11 11.46 -5.66
N TRP A 81 3.44 10.61 -4.70
CA TRP A 81 4.63 9.76 -4.79
C TRP A 81 4.69 8.98 -6.10
N CYS A 82 3.59 8.34 -6.51
CA CYS A 82 3.53 7.56 -7.74
C CYS A 82 3.75 8.40 -9.01
N GLY A 83 3.31 9.67 -9.01
CA GLY A 83 3.45 10.57 -10.15
C GLY A 83 4.81 11.28 -10.22
N PHE A 84 5.43 11.57 -9.07
CA PHE A 84 6.57 12.47 -8.94
C PHE A 84 7.88 11.78 -8.57
N LEU A 85 7.83 10.78 -7.72
CA LEU A 85 9.01 10.24 -7.03
C LEU A 85 9.25 8.77 -7.33
N CYS A 86 8.24 8.04 -7.80
CA CYS A 86 8.34 6.62 -8.11
C CYS A 86 9.24 6.37 -9.34
N PRO A 87 10.41 5.73 -9.15
CA PRO A 87 11.35 5.49 -10.25
C PRO A 87 10.81 4.45 -11.23
N GLU A 88 10.14 3.39 -10.74
CA GLU A 88 9.46 2.40 -11.59
C GLU A 88 8.43 3.05 -12.51
N GLY A 89 7.63 3.97 -11.97
CA GLY A 89 6.61 4.70 -12.73
C GLY A 89 7.24 5.58 -13.81
N ALA A 90 8.34 6.26 -13.49
CA ALA A 90 9.08 7.08 -14.45
C ALA A 90 9.71 6.23 -15.57
N LEU A 91 10.37 5.13 -15.23
CA LEU A 91 10.96 4.19 -16.18
C LEU A 91 9.90 3.56 -17.10
N ALA A 92 8.78 3.08 -16.55
CA ALA A 92 7.66 2.59 -17.34
C ALA A 92 7.07 3.67 -18.24
N ALA A 93 6.96 4.91 -17.76
CA ALA A 93 6.47 6.04 -18.55
C ALA A 93 7.41 6.37 -19.74
N TRP A 94 8.72 6.31 -19.54
CA TRP A 94 9.69 6.52 -20.61
C TRP A 94 9.70 5.37 -21.61
N ALA A 95 9.69 4.13 -21.11
CA ALA A 95 9.61 2.92 -21.92
C ALA A 95 8.35 2.87 -22.78
N SER A 96 7.19 3.31 -22.25
CA SER A 96 5.93 3.32 -22.99
C SER A 96 6.01 4.07 -24.32
N ARG A 97 6.90 5.06 -24.48
CA ARG A 97 7.03 5.82 -25.74
C ARG A 97 7.50 4.95 -26.91
N PHE A 98 8.22 3.87 -26.59
CA PHE A 98 8.72 2.87 -27.53
C PHE A 98 7.83 1.62 -27.57
N GLY A 99 6.74 1.62 -26.79
CA GLY A 99 5.89 0.45 -26.63
C GLY A 99 4.89 0.23 -27.77
N GLY A 100 4.27 -0.96 -27.75
CA GLY A 100 3.17 -1.34 -28.61
C GLY A 100 1.82 -0.74 -28.19
N ASP A 101 0.75 -1.18 -28.83
CA ASP A 101 -0.64 -0.78 -28.48
C ASP A 101 -1.53 -2.03 -28.39
N ARG A 102 -1.03 -3.07 -27.72
CA ARG A 102 -1.76 -4.33 -27.56
C ARG A 102 -2.91 -4.16 -26.55
N PRO A 103 -4.06 -4.80 -26.80
CA PRO A 103 -5.18 -4.75 -25.86
C PRO A 103 -4.79 -5.37 -24.52
N ILE A 104 -5.23 -4.75 -23.43
CA ILE A 104 -4.96 -5.24 -22.08
C ILE A 104 -5.78 -6.52 -21.82
N PRO A 105 -5.13 -7.65 -21.49
CA PRO A 105 -5.81 -8.91 -21.19
C PRO A 105 -6.87 -8.76 -20.09
N ARG A 106 -7.92 -9.59 -20.14
CA ARG A 106 -8.99 -9.58 -19.12
C ARG A 106 -8.46 -9.97 -17.74
N TRP A 107 -7.54 -10.92 -17.68
CA TRP A 107 -6.93 -11.35 -16.40
C TRP A 107 -6.23 -10.18 -15.70
N MET A 108 -5.47 -9.35 -16.42
CA MET A 108 -4.78 -8.16 -15.88
C MET A 108 -5.74 -7.12 -15.28
N ARG A 109 -7.00 -7.10 -15.72
CA ARG A 109 -8.01 -6.16 -15.23
C ARG A 109 -8.74 -6.63 -13.97
N TRP A 110 -8.42 -7.83 -13.48
CA TRP A 110 -9.01 -8.36 -12.25
C TRP A 110 -8.55 -7.54 -11.04
N GLY A 111 -9.50 -6.97 -10.29
CA GLY A 111 -9.22 -6.06 -9.18
C GLY A 111 -8.46 -6.70 -8.00
N GLY A 112 -8.37 -8.02 -7.94
CA GLY A 112 -7.63 -8.76 -6.92
C GLY A 112 -6.12 -8.91 -7.21
N ILE A 113 -5.64 -8.62 -8.43
CA ILE A 113 -4.21 -8.80 -8.76
C ILE A 113 -3.29 -8.05 -7.82
N PRO A 114 -3.48 -6.74 -7.54
CA PRO A 114 -2.56 -6.03 -6.67
C PRO A 114 -2.54 -6.58 -5.24
N LEU A 115 -3.67 -7.11 -4.73
CA LEU A 115 -3.73 -7.76 -3.43
C LEU A 115 -2.88 -9.04 -3.42
N VAL A 116 -3.09 -9.92 -4.39
CA VAL A 116 -2.31 -11.17 -4.50
C VAL A 116 -0.83 -10.86 -4.69
N ALA A 117 -0.51 -9.87 -5.53
CA ALA A 117 0.86 -9.44 -5.75
C ALA A 117 1.50 -8.84 -4.48
N PHE A 118 0.76 -8.06 -3.70
CA PHE A 118 1.23 -7.49 -2.44
C PHE A 118 1.48 -8.56 -1.37
N VAL A 119 0.55 -9.49 -1.18
CA VAL A 119 0.73 -10.61 -0.24
C VAL A 119 1.89 -11.49 -0.70
N GLY A 120 1.93 -11.85 -1.98
CA GLY A 120 2.98 -12.69 -2.56
C GLY A 120 4.37 -12.08 -2.45
N ILE A 121 4.54 -10.79 -2.80
CA ILE A 121 5.84 -10.13 -2.72
C ILE A 121 6.30 -9.94 -1.28
N THR A 122 5.37 -9.72 -0.35
CA THR A 122 5.71 -9.59 1.08
C THR A 122 6.18 -10.92 1.66
N ILE A 123 5.44 -12.01 1.40
CA ILE A 123 5.85 -13.36 1.82
C ILE A 123 7.19 -13.71 1.18
N TYR A 124 7.32 -13.52 -0.13
CA TYR A 124 8.57 -13.78 -0.84
C TYR A 124 9.73 -12.98 -0.26
N GLY A 125 9.52 -11.70 0.05
CA GLY A 125 10.52 -10.85 0.70
C GLY A 125 10.98 -11.38 2.07
N GLN A 126 10.08 -11.96 2.88
CA GLN A 126 10.48 -12.61 4.14
C GLN A 126 11.29 -13.89 3.89
N LEU A 127 10.95 -14.67 2.86
CA LEU A 127 11.62 -15.94 2.58
C LEU A 127 13.08 -15.76 2.14
N ILE A 128 13.38 -14.68 1.41
CA ILE A 128 14.71 -14.44 0.84
C ILE A 128 15.56 -13.43 1.64
N GLY A 129 15.06 -12.90 2.78
CA GLY A 129 15.81 -11.92 3.59
C GLY A 129 16.00 -10.57 2.87
N VAL A 130 14.93 -9.98 2.36
CA VAL A 130 15.00 -8.75 1.55
C VAL A 130 15.52 -7.52 2.31
N TYR A 131 15.42 -7.51 3.64
CA TYR A 131 15.86 -6.37 4.46
C TYR A 131 17.35 -6.47 4.80
N GLU A 132 17.87 -7.69 4.82
CA GLU A 132 19.17 -8.08 5.35
C GLU A 132 20.23 -8.15 4.25
N TYR A 133 19.84 -8.48 3.01
CA TYR A 133 20.77 -8.75 1.92
C TYR A 133 20.49 -7.91 0.66
N PRO A 134 21.54 -7.35 0.01
CA PRO A 134 21.38 -6.50 -1.17
C PRO A 134 20.95 -7.27 -2.43
N GLY A 135 21.32 -8.55 -2.57
CA GLY A 135 20.92 -9.39 -3.71
C GLY A 135 19.40 -9.57 -3.81
N PRO A 136 18.74 -10.06 -2.75
CA PRO A 136 17.28 -10.07 -2.61
C PRO A 136 16.60 -8.73 -2.89
N GLN A 137 17.17 -7.62 -2.40
CA GLN A 137 16.65 -6.28 -2.67
C GLN A 137 16.67 -5.96 -4.18
N LEU A 138 17.78 -6.26 -4.87
CA LEU A 138 17.88 -6.14 -6.34
C LEU A 138 16.89 -7.05 -7.06
N LEU A 139 16.70 -8.29 -6.59
CA LEU A 139 15.80 -9.23 -7.23
C LEU A 139 14.35 -8.73 -7.20
N ILE A 140 13.88 -8.25 -6.04
CA ILE A 140 12.51 -7.76 -5.88
C ILE A 140 12.31 -6.42 -6.60
N LEU A 141 13.13 -5.41 -6.29
CA LEU A 141 12.94 -4.04 -6.80
C LEU A 141 13.41 -3.92 -8.26
N GLY A 142 14.54 -4.55 -8.61
CA GLY A 142 15.01 -4.62 -9.99
C GLY A 142 14.10 -5.48 -10.86
N GLY A 143 13.62 -6.62 -10.35
CA GLY A 143 12.67 -7.49 -11.04
C GLY A 143 11.32 -6.82 -11.30
N SER A 144 10.75 -6.13 -10.31
CA SER A 144 9.52 -5.33 -10.50
C SER A 144 9.72 -4.22 -11.53
N THR A 145 10.87 -3.56 -11.51
CA THR A 145 11.24 -2.51 -12.48
C THR A 145 11.33 -3.07 -13.91
N ALA A 146 12.03 -4.19 -14.08
CA ALA A 146 12.16 -4.86 -15.37
C ALA A 146 10.79 -5.31 -15.91
N LEU A 147 9.93 -5.84 -15.04
CA LEU A 147 8.57 -6.22 -15.41
C LEU A 147 7.71 -5.00 -15.77
N ALA A 148 7.83 -3.89 -15.02
CA ALA A 148 7.14 -2.64 -15.30
C ALA A 148 7.50 -2.07 -16.69
N VAL A 149 8.79 -2.06 -17.02
CA VAL A 149 9.31 -1.65 -18.33
C VAL A 149 8.81 -2.59 -19.43
N THR A 150 8.88 -3.91 -19.21
CA THR A 150 8.43 -4.91 -20.18
C THR A 150 6.94 -4.77 -20.48
N VAL A 151 6.10 -4.63 -19.46
CA VAL A 151 4.66 -4.40 -19.61
C VAL A 151 4.39 -3.08 -20.35
N ALA A 152 5.13 -2.02 -20.05
CA ALA A 152 5.01 -0.76 -20.76
C ALA A 152 5.35 -0.89 -22.25
N LEU A 153 6.43 -1.62 -22.59
CA LEU A 153 6.87 -1.87 -23.96
C LEU A 153 5.87 -2.73 -24.76
N ILE A 154 5.14 -3.64 -24.12
CA ILE A 154 4.21 -4.53 -24.84
C ILE A 154 2.85 -3.87 -25.09
N TYR A 155 2.29 -3.19 -24.09
CA TYR A 155 0.85 -2.87 -24.08
C TYR A 155 0.50 -1.41 -24.37
N THR A 156 1.42 -0.45 -24.29
CA THR A 156 1.01 0.95 -24.37
C THR A 156 2.05 1.89 -24.95
N ARG A 157 1.59 2.83 -25.80
CA ARG A 157 2.44 3.90 -26.35
C ARG A 157 2.56 5.14 -25.46
N ARG A 158 1.58 5.35 -24.57
CA ARG A 158 1.40 6.64 -23.85
C ARG A 158 0.79 6.50 -22.44
N GLY A 159 0.57 5.28 -21.96
CA GLY A 159 -0.12 5.02 -20.69
C GLY A 159 0.73 4.27 -19.67
N TRP A 160 0.23 4.18 -18.43
CA TRP A 160 0.90 3.54 -17.29
C TRP A 160 0.11 2.30 -16.86
N VAL A 161 0.17 1.25 -17.69
CA VAL A 161 -0.53 -0.02 -17.47
C VAL A 161 -0.04 -0.70 -16.18
N TRP A 162 1.27 -0.72 -15.94
CA TRP A 162 1.87 -1.28 -14.72
C TRP A 162 1.27 -0.66 -13.45
N CYS A 163 1.34 0.67 -13.34
CA CYS A 163 0.82 1.40 -12.19
C CYS A 163 -0.70 1.25 -12.02
N ARG A 164 -1.44 0.99 -13.09
CA ARG A 164 -2.90 0.83 -13.03
C ARG A 164 -3.33 -0.58 -12.58
N TYR A 165 -2.63 -1.63 -13.01
CA TYR A 165 -3.13 -3.01 -12.94
C TYR A 165 -2.24 -4.00 -12.20
N LEU A 166 -0.91 -3.85 -12.27
CA LEU A 166 0.03 -4.90 -11.85
C LEU A 166 0.91 -4.51 -10.66
N CYS A 167 1.19 -3.22 -10.47
CA CYS A 167 2.04 -2.74 -9.39
C CYS A 167 1.47 -3.21 -8.03
N PRO A 168 2.24 -4.00 -7.24
CA PRO A 168 1.76 -4.60 -5.99
C PRO A 168 1.23 -3.56 -5.00
N VAL A 169 1.89 -2.40 -4.94
CA VAL A 169 1.56 -1.31 -4.03
C VAL A 169 0.54 -0.32 -4.60
N SER A 170 0.01 -0.55 -5.81
CA SER A 170 -0.96 0.37 -6.40
C SER A 170 -2.29 0.39 -5.67
N LEU A 171 -2.78 -0.78 -5.24
CA LEU A 171 -4.01 -0.88 -4.46
C LEU A 171 -3.83 -0.26 -3.08
N LEU A 172 -2.69 -0.52 -2.44
CA LEU A 172 -2.28 0.10 -1.19
C LEU A 172 -2.38 1.63 -1.25
N PHE A 173 -1.67 2.24 -2.20
CA PHE A 173 -1.68 3.70 -2.37
C PHE A 173 -3.03 4.22 -2.85
N GLY A 174 -3.76 3.44 -3.65
CA GLY A 174 -5.12 3.77 -4.10
C GLY A 174 -6.08 3.94 -2.95
N VAL A 175 -6.14 2.96 -2.04
CA VAL A 175 -7.04 3.00 -0.89
C VAL A 175 -6.67 4.12 0.07
N PHE A 176 -5.37 4.26 0.39
CA PHE A 176 -4.93 5.28 1.34
C PHE A 176 -4.97 6.71 0.78
N SER A 177 -4.93 6.88 -0.55
CA SER A 177 -5.15 8.20 -1.15
C SER A 177 -6.57 8.75 -0.93
N ARG A 178 -7.54 7.91 -0.58
CA ARG A 178 -8.88 8.35 -0.15
C ARG A 178 -8.83 9.11 1.18
N LEU A 179 -7.81 8.86 2.01
CA LEU A 179 -7.50 9.65 3.21
C LEU A 179 -6.72 10.94 2.89
N GLY A 180 -6.20 11.08 1.67
CA GLY A 180 -5.34 12.19 1.26
C GLY A 180 -6.00 13.57 1.29
N ALA A 181 -5.28 14.58 1.77
CA ALA A 181 -5.72 15.97 1.83
C ALA A 181 -5.70 16.66 0.45
N THR A 182 -4.82 16.24 -0.45
CA THR A 182 -4.73 16.79 -1.81
C THR A 182 -5.39 15.86 -2.82
N HIS A 183 -6.14 16.44 -3.76
CA HIS A 183 -6.80 15.68 -4.81
C HIS A 183 -7.08 16.54 -6.04
N PHE A 184 -7.24 15.91 -7.20
CA PHE A 184 -7.82 16.57 -8.37
C PHE A 184 -9.34 16.42 -8.33
N ARG A 185 -10.04 17.51 -8.64
CA ARG A 185 -11.50 17.54 -8.72
C ARG A 185 -11.94 18.13 -10.06
N VAL A 186 -12.98 17.52 -10.62
CA VAL A 186 -13.67 18.01 -11.81
C VAL A 186 -14.75 19.00 -11.36
N ASP A 187 -14.71 20.19 -11.93
CA ASP A 187 -15.80 21.16 -11.91
C ASP A 187 -16.74 20.87 -13.08
N HIS A 188 -17.80 20.12 -12.79
CA HIS A 188 -18.77 19.70 -13.80
C HIS A 188 -19.51 20.90 -14.43
N SER A 189 -19.66 22.01 -13.70
CA SER A 189 -20.30 23.22 -14.24
C SER A 189 -19.43 23.86 -15.32
N ARG A 190 -18.13 24.01 -15.05
CA ARG A 190 -17.16 24.52 -16.02
C ARG A 190 -17.01 23.59 -17.20
N LEU A 191 -16.92 22.28 -16.96
CA LEU A 191 -16.82 21.28 -18.01
C LEU A 191 -18.03 21.32 -18.96
N ALA A 192 -19.24 21.49 -18.43
CA ALA A 192 -20.46 21.60 -19.23
C ALA A 192 -20.51 22.90 -20.05
N SER A 193 -20.00 24.00 -19.49
CA SER A 193 -19.93 25.31 -20.17
C SER A 193 -18.76 25.43 -21.17
N TRP A 194 -17.82 24.48 -21.17
CA TRP A 194 -16.60 24.56 -21.96
C TRP A 194 -16.90 24.44 -23.45
N LYS A 195 -16.45 25.43 -24.23
CA LYS A 195 -16.50 25.42 -25.69
C LYS A 195 -15.08 25.23 -26.25
N PRO A 196 -14.87 24.29 -27.19
CA PRO A 196 -13.56 24.11 -27.81
C PRO A 196 -13.19 25.36 -28.60
N SER A 197 -12.00 25.92 -28.35
CA SER A 197 -11.42 26.91 -29.24
C SER A 197 -10.92 26.25 -30.54
N ARG A 198 -10.73 27.05 -31.60
CA ARG A 198 -10.25 26.55 -32.91
C ARG A 198 -8.98 25.69 -32.71
N GLY A 199 -8.98 24.46 -33.21
CA GLY A 199 -7.87 23.51 -33.10
C GLY A 199 -7.80 22.67 -31.79
N GLN A 200 -8.77 22.82 -30.88
CA GLN A 200 -8.88 21.96 -29.68
C GLN A 200 -9.81 20.76 -29.87
N THR A 201 -10.55 20.71 -30.97
CA THR A 201 -11.37 19.55 -31.34
C THR A 201 -10.49 18.32 -31.59
N GLY A 202 -10.80 17.20 -30.94
CA GLY A 202 -10.08 15.92 -31.14
C GLY A 202 -8.85 15.67 -30.25
N LYS A 203 -8.49 16.57 -29.31
CA LYS A 203 -7.42 16.26 -28.33
C LYS A 203 -7.83 15.10 -27.42
N LYS A 204 -7.03 14.03 -27.41
CA LYS A 204 -7.20 12.88 -26.52
C LYS A 204 -7.07 13.28 -25.05
N ASP A 205 -7.73 12.52 -24.18
CA ASP A 205 -7.62 12.64 -22.73
C ASP A 205 -6.13 12.55 -22.29
N PRO A 206 -5.61 13.52 -21.50
CA PRO A 206 -4.22 13.52 -21.07
C PRO A 206 -3.90 12.50 -19.97
N CYS A 207 -4.89 11.80 -19.39
CA CYS A 207 -4.69 10.90 -18.27
C CYS A 207 -3.91 9.63 -18.67
N PRO A 208 -2.71 9.39 -18.09
CA PRO A 208 -1.89 8.24 -18.47
C PRO A 208 -2.41 6.91 -17.91
N VAL A 209 -3.33 6.93 -16.94
CA VAL A 209 -3.88 5.73 -16.27
C VAL A 209 -5.33 5.43 -16.67
N PHE A 210 -5.73 5.95 -17.83
CA PHE A 210 -7.01 5.63 -18.48
C PHE A 210 -8.24 5.95 -17.61
N ILE A 211 -8.16 6.98 -16.76
CA ILE A 211 -9.34 7.53 -16.10
C ILE A 211 -10.09 8.36 -17.14
N TYR A 212 -11.38 8.09 -17.29
CA TYR A 212 -12.25 8.96 -18.07
C TYR A 212 -12.52 10.24 -17.28
N LEU A 213 -11.77 11.31 -17.58
CA LEU A 213 -11.77 12.53 -16.78
C LEU A 213 -13.16 13.15 -16.54
N PRO A 214 -14.10 13.18 -17.50
CA PRO A 214 -15.43 13.77 -17.26
C PRO A 214 -16.26 13.11 -16.16
N LYS A 215 -15.99 11.84 -15.82
CA LYS A 215 -16.70 11.09 -14.77
C LYS A 215 -15.77 10.75 -13.59
N MET A 216 -14.68 11.48 -13.39
CA MET A 216 -13.76 11.23 -12.30
C MET A 216 -14.41 11.54 -10.94
N ALA A 217 -14.95 10.52 -10.27
CA ALA A 217 -15.57 10.62 -8.94
C ALA A 217 -14.59 10.33 -7.78
N THR A 218 -13.55 9.53 -8.04
CA THR A 218 -12.58 9.08 -7.02
C THR A 218 -11.14 9.33 -7.45
N ASN A 219 -10.26 9.55 -6.47
CA ASN A 219 -8.82 9.70 -6.71
C ASN A 219 -8.04 8.39 -6.55
N ARG A 220 -8.71 7.25 -6.29
CA ARG A 220 -8.06 5.94 -6.08
C ARG A 220 -7.06 5.57 -7.17
N TYR A 221 -7.34 5.90 -8.42
CA TYR A 221 -6.47 5.60 -9.57
C TYR A 221 -5.63 6.80 -10.00
N CYS A 222 -5.92 7.99 -9.49
CA CYS A 222 -5.22 9.21 -9.86
C CYS A 222 -3.80 9.17 -9.28
N LEU A 223 -2.79 9.16 -10.15
CA LEU A 223 -1.39 9.17 -9.72
C LEU A 223 -0.87 10.58 -9.39
N MET A 224 -1.78 11.58 -9.37
CA MET A 224 -1.44 12.97 -9.09
C MET A 224 -0.28 13.47 -9.96
N CYS A 225 -0.29 13.14 -11.27
CA CYS A 225 0.81 13.46 -12.20
C CYS A 225 0.68 14.83 -12.89
N PHE A 226 -0.36 15.61 -12.56
CA PHE A 226 -0.64 16.98 -13.03
C PHE A 226 -0.87 17.14 -14.54
N ARG A 227 -0.83 16.07 -15.35
CA ARG A 227 -1.09 16.14 -16.80
C ARG A 227 -2.51 16.60 -17.17
N CYS A 228 -3.48 16.36 -16.29
CA CYS A 228 -4.86 16.80 -16.47
C CYS A 228 -5.16 18.16 -15.81
N ALA A 229 -4.19 18.79 -15.13
CA ALA A 229 -4.40 20.09 -14.50
C ALA A 229 -4.73 21.15 -15.56
N GLY A 230 -5.79 21.92 -15.34
CA GLY A 230 -6.31 22.90 -16.29
C GLY A 230 -7.00 22.30 -17.52
N TRP A 231 -7.21 20.98 -17.58
CA TRP A 231 -7.91 20.35 -18.71
C TRP A 231 -9.33 20.90 -18.81
N ARG A 232 -9.62 21.56 -19.95
CA ARG A 232 -10.90 22.25 -20.23
C ARG A 232 -11.32 23.25 -19.13
N ASP A 233 -10.36 23.85 -18.42
CA ASP A 233 -10.58 24.73 -17.25
C ASP A 233 -11.53 24.13 -16.19
N SER A 234 -11.61 22.79 -16.15
CA SER A 234 -12.53 22.07 -15.27
C SER A 234 -11.81 21.22 -14.23
N ILE A 235 -10.53 20.93 -14.40
CA ILE A 235 -9.79 20.05 -13.48
C ILE A 235 -8.72 20.84 -12.77
N HIS A 236 -8.86 20.94 -11.45
CA HIS A 236 -7.93 21.68 -10.60
C HIS A 236 -7.60 20.91 -9.33
N LEU A 237 -6.39 21.15 -8.81
CA LEU A 237 -5.95 20.68 -7.51
C LEU A 237 -6.76 21.39 -6.43
N ARG A 238 -7.34 20.59 -5.52
CA ARG A 238 -8.10 21.07 -4.37
C ARG A 238 -7.60 20.40 -3.10
N LEU A 239 -7.69 21.15 -2.00
CA LEU A 239 -7.49 20.63 -0.66
C LEU A 239 -8.84 20.19 -0.10
N ARG A 240 -8.85 19.05 0.58
CA ARG A 240 -9.97 18.49 1.34
C ARG A 240 -9.47 18.05 2.71
N ARG A 241 -10.37 17.85 3.66
CA ARG A 241 -10.01 17.28 4.95
C ARG A 241 -9.57 15.83 4.77
N PRO A 242 -8.52 15.35 5.47
CA PRO A 242 -8.13 13.95 5.41
C PRO A 242 -9.32 13.02 5.71
N GLY A 243 -9.57 12.06 4.80
CA GLY A 243 -10.68 11.12 4.91
C GLY A 243 -12.05 11.63 4.40
N GLU A 244 -12.14 12.86 3.88
CA GLU A 244 -13.40 13.42 3.38
C GLU A 244 -13.97 12.66 2.17
N GLU A 245 -13.13 11.97 1.37
CA GLU A 245 -13.63 11.08 0.31
C GLU A 245 -14.46 9.93 0.86
N LEU A 246 -14.05 9.38 2.01
CA LEU A 246 -14.74 8.26 2.65
C LEU A 246 -16.09 8.69 3.24
N LEU A 247 -16.26 9.97 3.56
CA LEU A 247 -17.55 10.53 3.98
C LEU A 247 -18.57 10.63 2.83
N HIS A 248 -18.14 10.34 1.59
CA HIS A 248 -19.01 10.30 0.41
C HIS A 248 -18.97 8.91 -0.25
N ILE A 249 -18.69 7.85 0.52
CA ILE A 249 -18.39 6.52 -0.02
C ILE A 249 -19.52 5.92 -0.87
N ASN A 250 -20.78 6.30 -0.63
CA ASN A 250 -21.92 5.89 -1.45
C ASN A 250 -21.80 6.30 -2.92
N THR A 251 -21.05 7.38 -3.22
CA THR A 251 -20.87 7.92 -4.57
C THR A 251 -19.42 7.86 -5.07
N ALA A 252 -18.48 7.42 -4.22
CA ALA A 252 -17.05 7.41 -4.51
C ALA A 252 -16.52 6.08 -5.08
N GLU A 253 -17.35 5.38 -5.87
CA GLU A 253 -17.03 4.10 -6.54
C GLU A 253 -16.37 3.06 -5.58
N PRO A 254 -17.10 2.58 -4.56
CA PRO A 254 -16.56 1.60 -3.61
C PRO A 254 -16.24 0.27 -4.29
N LEU A 255 -15.17 -0.40 -3.86
CA LEU A 255 -14.73 -1.68 -4.44
C LEU A 255 -14.42 -2.70 -3.35
N ILE A 256 -15.02 -3.88 -3.43
CA ILE A 256 -14.83 -4.95 -2.44
C ILE A 256 -13.37 -5.37 -2.27
N TRP A 257 -12.57 -5.35 -3.35
CA TRP A 257 -11.15 -5.68 -3.30
C TRP A 257 -10.34 -4.69 -2.46
N GLU A 258 -10.79 -3.44 -2.35
CA GLU A 258 -10.16 -2.45 -1.45
C GLU A 258 -10.40 -2.85 0.01
N VAL A 259 -11.60 -3.32 0.35
CA VAL A 259 -11.96 -3.77 1.70
C VAL A 259 -11.22 -5.06 2.09
N ILE A 260 -11.20 -6.06 1.20
CA ILE A 260 -10.45 -7.30 1.44
C ILE A 260 -8.97 -6.97 1.61
N PHE A 261 -8.44 -6.03 0.80
CA PHE A 261 -7.07 -5.55 0.96
C PHE A 261 -6.84 -4.83 2.29
N LEU A 262 -7.76 -3.98 2.74
CA LEU A 262 -7.63 -3.31 4.04
C LEU A 262 -7.50 -4.31 5.19
N PHE A 263 -8.31 -5.37 5.17
CA PHE A 263 -8.26 -6.42 6.19
C PHE A 263 -6.97 -7.24 6.09
N GLY A 264 -6.57 -7.60 4.87
CA GLY A 264 -5.29 -8.28 4.62
C GLY A 264 -4.07 -7.45 5.00
N ALA A 265 -4.10 -6.13 4.76
CA ALA A 265 -3.04 -5.19 5.11
C ALA A 265 -2.96 -4.91 6.63
N ILE A 266 -3.95 -5.36 7.40
CA ILE A 266 -3.85 -5.45 8.86
C ILE A 266 -3.20 -6.78 9.26
N GLY A 267 -3.71 -7.90 8.75
CA GLY A 267 -3.24 -9.24 9.13
C GLY A 267 -1.83 -9.59 8.66
N LEU A 268 -1.43 -9.14 7.47
CA LEU A 268 -0.14 -9.49 6.88
C LEU A 268 1.03 -8.86 7.66
N PRO A 269 1.05 -7.55 7.97
CA PRO A 269 2.08 -6.99 8.86
C PRO A 269 2.08 -7.67 10.22
N LEU A 270 0.92 -7.90 10.83
CA LEU A 270 0.84 -8.64 12.10
C LEU A 270 1.52 -10.02 11.97
N GLY A 271 1.21 -10.78 10.93
CA GLY A 271 1.87 -12.06 10.65
C GLY A 271 3.39 -11.94 10.53
N VAL A 272 3.87 -10.93 9.79
CA VAL A 272 5.31 -10.62 9.61
C VAL A 272 6.02 -10.33 10.93
N PHE A 273 5.37 -9.69 11.92
CA PHE A 273 6.04 -9.45 13.20
C PHE A 273 5.89 -10.61 14.16
N HIS A 274 4.69 -11.19 14.25
CA HIS A 274 4.44 -12.30 15.14
C HIS A 274 5.34 -13.50 14.83
N TRP A 275 5.64 -13.83 13.57
CA TRP A 275 6.47 -15.03 13.32
C TRP A 275 7.89 -14.91 13.89
N THR A 276 8.41 -13.69 14.06
CA THR A 276 9.75 -13.45 14.60
C THR A 276 9.83 -13.53 16.13
N VAL A 277 8.71 -13.32 16.84
CA VAL A 277 8.69 -13.20 18.32
C VAL A 277 7.70 -14.10 19.03
N ASP A 278 6.66 -14.59 18.34
CA ASP A 278 5.53 -15.29 18.94
C ASP A 278 5.81 -16.80 19.10
N PRO A 279 5.65 -17.37 20.30
CA PRO A 279 5.77 -18.82 20.52
C PRO A 279 4.82 -19.68 19.67
N LEU A 280 3.71 -19.12 19.18
CA LEU A 280 2.79 -19.81 18.27
C LEU A 280 3.48 -20.23 16.97
N PHE A 281 4.45 -19.46 16.47
CA PHE A 281 5.22 -19.83 15.30
C PHE A 281 6.06 -21.08 15.53
N GLN A 282 6.71 -21.18 16.69
CA GLN A 282 7.51 -22.35 17.05
C GLN A 282 6.63 -23.61 17.19
N ARG A 283 5.44 -23.47 17.78
CA ARG A 283 4.46 -24.58 17.86
C ARG A 283 3.98 -25.02 16.48
N LEU A 284 3.69 -24.08 15.59
CA LEU A 284 3.31 -24.39 14.21
C LEU A 284 4.44 -25.13 13.49
N LYS A 285 5.68 -24.65 13.60
CA LYS A 285 6.85 -25.27 12.99
C LYS A 285 7.08 -26.70 13.49
N GLN A 286 6.94 -26.92 14.80
CA GLN A 286 7.02 -28.26 15.41
C GLN A 286 5.92 -29.19 14.90
N LEU A 287 4.68 -28.69 14.79
CA LEU A 287 3.55 -29.45 14.24
C LEU A 287 3.77 -29.83 12.76
N LEU A 288 4.19 -28.88 11.93
CA LEU A 288 4.47 -29.14 10.51
C LEU A 288 5.64 -30.13 10.36
N GLY A 289 6.67 -29.99 11.19
CA GLY A 289 7.80 -30.91 11.22
C GLY A 289 7.39 -32.33 11.63
N SER A 290 6.57 -32.49 12.67
CA SER A 290 6.12 -33.82 13.11
C SER A 290 5.22 -34.49 12.09
N LEU A 291 4.32 -33.75 11.44
CA LEU A 291 3.45 -34.26 10.37
C LEU A 291 4.25 -34.68 9.14
N ALA A 292 5.25 -33.87 8.74
CA ALA A 292 6.10 -34.20 7.60
C ALA A 292 6.99 -35.42 7.86
N LEU A 293 7.55 -35.55 9.07
CA LEU A 293 8.29 -36.75 9.48
C LEU A 293 7.39 -37.99 9.49
N GLY A 294 6.17 -37.89 10.04
CA GLY A 294 5.20 -38.98 10.06
C GLY A 294 4.71 -39.40 8.67
N SER A 295 4.78 -38.50 7.69
CA SER A 295 4.42 -38.76 6.28
C SER A 295 5.60 -39.22 5.41
N GLY A 296 6.79 -39.43 6.00
CA GLY A 296 7.99 -39.82 5.26
C GLY A 296 8.65 -38.70 4.43
N LEU A 297 8.23 -37.44 4.60
CA LEU A 297 8.72 -36.27 3.85
C LEU A 297 9.90 -35.56 4.55
N GLY A 298 10.46 -36.14 5.61
CA GLY A 298 11.54 -35.54 6.42
C GLY A 298 12.76 -35.07 5.62
N SER A 299 13.19 -35.87 4.63
CA SER A 299 14.32 -35.50 3.76
C SER A 299 14.02 -34.30 2.87
N VAL A 300 12.77 -34.17 2.40
CA VAL A 300 12.33 -33.05 1.57
C VAL A 300 12.26 -31.78 2.40
N ILE A 301 11.58 -31.81 3.55
CA ILE A 301 11.39 -30.60 4.37
C ILE A 301 12.71 -30.09 5.00
N GLY A 302 13.69 -30.97 5.21
CA GLY A 302 15.03 -30.60 5.67
C GLY A 302 15.94 -30.02 4.57
N ALA A 303 15.54 -30.10 3.30
CA ALA A 303 16.36 -29.61 2.19
C ALA A 303 16.43 -28.08 2.17
N THR A 304 17.58 -27.55 1.79
CA THR A 304 17.81 -26.12 1.53
C THR A 304 17.52 -25.80 0.07
N ALA A 305 17.21 -24.54 -0.23
CA ALA A 305 17.04 -24.06 -1.61
C ALA A 305 18.02 -22.92 -1.93
N PRO A 306 18.17 -22.51 -3.21
CA PRO A 306 19.00 -21.37 -3.57
C PRO A 306 18.51 -20.06 -2.92
N TRP A 307 19.42 -19.12 -2.66
CA TRP A 307 19.13 -17.84 -1.98
C TRP A 307 17.99 -17.02 -2.63
N TRP A 308 17.78 -17.15 -3.94
CA TRP A 308 16.72 -16.45 -4.68
C TRP A 308 15.34 -17.07 -4.48
N PHE A 309 15.25 -18.26 -3.86
CA PHE A 309 13.98 -18.90 -3.52
C PHE A 309 13.74 -18.88 -2.00
N LEU A 310 14.79 -19.17 -1.24
CA LEU A 310 14.77 -19.25 0.22
C LEU A 310 16.15 -18.84 0.74
N SER A 311 16.19 -18.08 1.83
CA SER A 311 17.44 -17.51 2.37
C SER A 311 18.50 -18.60 2.58
N ASN A 312 19.64 -18.41 1.93
CA ASN A 312 20.75 -19.36 1.96
C ASN A 312 22.07 -18.60 1.82
N HIS A 313 22.53 -18.09 2.95
CA HIS A 313 23.74 -17.29 3.15
C HIS A 313 24.61 -17.94 4.23
N PRO A 314 25.28 -19.07 3.92
CA PRO A 314 26.09 -19.81 4.90
C PRO A 314 27.22 -18.96 5.49
N ASP A 315 27.81 -18.06 4.69
CA ASP A 315 28.86 -17.13 5.13
C ASP A 315 28.36 -16.12 6.18
N ALA A 316 27.05 -15.86 6.23
CA ALA A 316 26.40 -15.00 7.21
C ALA A 316 25.74 -15.79 8.36
N GLY A 317 25.82 -17.13 8.34
CA GLY A 317 25.20 -18.00 9.34
C GLY A 317 23.68 -18.15 9.21
N GLU A 318 23.09 -17.77 8.06
CA GLU A 318 21.65 -17.85 7.82
C GLU A 318 21.35 -18.84 6.69
N VAL A 319 20.76 -19.98 7.04
CA VAL A 319 20.34 -20.99 6.06
C VAL A 319 18.97 -21.51 6.45
N PHE A 320 17.98 -21.23 5.62
CA PHE A 320 16.63 -21.73 5.77
C PHE A 320 16.43 -23.03 5.00
N ASN A 321 15.67 -23.95 5.58
CA ASN A 321 15.20 -25.17 4.93
C ASN A 321 13.72 -25.05 4.51
N LEU A 322 13.22 -26.02 3.74
CA LEU A 322 11.84 -26.01 3.28
C LEU A 322 10.80 -26.00 4.42
N LEU A 323 11.12 -26.55 5.59
CA LEU A 323 10.26 -26.45 6.78
C LEU A 323 10.16 -24.99 7.26
N ASP A 324 11.26 -24.23 7.29
CA ASP A 324 11.27 -22.81 7.63
C ASP A 324 10.37 -22.03 6.66
N GLY A 325 10.59 -22.24 5.36
CA GLY A 325 9.81 -21.58 4.31
C GLY A 325 8.32 -21.91 4.41
N LEU A 326 7.96 -23.19 4.55
CA LEU A 326 6.57 -23.62 4.69
C LEU A 326 5.92 -23.04 5.96
N SER A 327 6.66 -23.01 7.07
CA SER A 327 6.16 -22.46 8.34
C SER A 327 5.89 -20.96 8.23
N ILE A 328 6.83 -20.19 7.64
CA ILE A 328 6.68 -18.74 7.42
C ILE A 328 5.46 -18.48 6.52
N VAL A 329 5.37 -19.15 5.36
CA VAL A 329 4.24 -19.00 4.43
C VAL A 329 2.92 -19.30 5.11
N THR A 330 2.83 -20.42 5.83
CA THR A 330 1.61 -20.85 6.52
C THR A 330 1.21 -19.86 7.60
N PHE A 331 2.17 -19.37 8.37
CA PHE A 331 1.90 -18.41 9.45
C PHE A 331 1.42 -17.06 8.91
N LEU A 332 2.11 -16.49 7.91
CA LEU A 332 1.74 -15.21 7.30
C LEU A 332 0.39 -15.27 6.60
N LEU A 333 0.14 -16.33 5.82
CA LEU A 333 -1.16 -16.55 5.18
C LEU A 333 -2.25 -16.79 6.22
N GLY A 334 -1.97 -17.57 7.26
CA GLY A 334 -2.88 -17.82 8.36
C GLY A 334 -3.31 -16.53 9.07
N ALA A 335 -2.36 -15.68 9.45
CA ALA A 335 -2.63 -14.38 10.07
C ALA A 335 -3.43 -13.45 9.13
N THR A 336 -3.08 -13.45 7.84
CA THR A 336 -3.78 -12.65 6.81
C THR A 336 -5.23 -13.11 6.65
N LEU A 337 -5.46 -14.42 6.49
CA LEU A 337 -6.78 -15.01 6.33
C LEU A 337 -7.62 -14.88 7.60
N LEU A 338 -7.01 -15.02 8.79
CA LEU A 338 -7.68 -14.81 10.06
C LEU A 338 -8.17 -13.36 10.22
N ALA A 339 -7.33 -12.38 9.87
CA ALA A 339 -7.73 -10.97 9.86
C ALA A 339 -8.84 -10.69 8.83
N ILE A 340 -8.71 -11.19 7.61
CA ILE A 340 -9.75 -11.07 6.57
C ILE A 340 -11.07 -11.69 7.05
N GLY A 341 -11.03 -12.91 7.59
CA GLY A 341 -12.21 -13.64 8.05
C GLY A 341 -12.90 -12.96 9.23
N SER A 342 -12.15 -12.64 10.29
CA SER A 342 -12.69 -12.02 11.50
C SER A 342 -13.27 -10.62 11.23
N LEU A 343 -12.53 -9.75 10.51
CA LEU A 343 -13.01 -8.41 10.18
C LEU A 343 -14.16 -8.44 9.18
N SER A 344 -14.17 -9.40 8.24
CA SER A 344 -15.32 -9.61 7.36
C SER A 344 -16.56 -10.07 8.14
N ALA A 345 -16.41 -10.98 9.11
CA ALA A 345 -17.52 -11.43 9.94
C ALA A 345 -18.16 -10.26 10.72
N VAL A 346 -17.35 -9.45 11.39
CA VAL A 346 -17.81 -8.27 12.13
C VAL A 346 -18.43 -7.21 11.21
N THR A 347 -17.85 -6.98 10.03
CA THR A 347 -18.38 -6.05 9.02
C THR A 347 -19.70 -6.53 8.45
N TRP A 348 -19.84 -7.84 8.21
CA TRP A 348 -21.07 -8.46 7.73
C TRP A 348 -22.19 -8.39 8.77
N LEU A 349 -21.89 -8.65 10.05
CA LEU A 349 -22.85 -8.45 11.13
C LEU A 349 -23.31 -6.99 11.20
N SER A 350 -22.39 -6.04 11.04
CA SER A 350 -22.71 -4.60 11.01
C SER A 350 -23.62 -4.26 9.83
N ALA A 351 -23.38 -4.86 8.66
CA ALA A 351 -24.22 -4.71 7.48
C ALA A 351 -25.63 -5.28 7.71
N ARG A 352 -25.75 -6.46 8.33
CA ARG A 352 -27.04 -7.09 8.66
C ARG A 352 -27.87 -6.29 9.66
N VAL A 353 -27.22 -5.61 10.60
CA VAL A 353 -27.90 -4.71 11.55
C VAL A 353 -28.48 -3.47 10.85
N LEU A 354 -27.82 -2.99 9.78
CA LEU A 354 -28.21 -1.79 9.06
C LEU A 354 -29.20 -2.03 7.92
N GLU A 355 -29.15 -3.22 7.31
CA GLU A 355 -29.95 -3.61 6.15
C GLU A 355 -31.46 -3.29 6.26
N PRO A 356 -32.15 -3.55 7.40
CA PRO A 356 -33.59 -3.30 7.50
C PRO A 356 -33.97 -1.81 7.51
N ALA A 357 -33.02 -0.91 7.79
CA ALA A 357 -33.29 0.51 8.05
C ALA A 357 -32.51 1.44 7.09
N LEU A 358 -32.16 0.96 5.89
CA LEU A 358 -31.36 1.75 4.94
C LEU A 358 -32.12 2.98 4.40
N ARG A 359 -31.40 4.10 4.26
CA ARG A 359 -31.89 5.30 3.57
C ARG A 359 -31.95 5.13 2.07
N GLU A 360 -30.93 4.48 1.51
CA GLU A 360 -30.80 4.19 0.09
C GLU A 360 -30.77 2.67 -0.10
N PRO A 361 -31.59 2.10 -1.00
CA PRO A 361 -31.57 0.67 -1.26
C PRO A 361 -30.18 0.29 -1.82
N ALA A 362 -29.51 -0.64 -1.13
CA ALA A 362 -28.21 -1.16 -1.52
C ALA A 362 -28.17 -2.66 -1.27
N GLY A 363 -27.54 -3.40 -2.19
CA GLY A 363 -27.34 -4.83 -1.98
C GLY A 363 -26.37 -5.11 -0.83
N MET A 364 -26.48 -6.29 -0.19
CA MET A 364 -25.63 -6.68 0.94
C MET A 364 -24.13 -6.55 0.65
N ARG A 365 -23.70 -6.91 -0.57
CA ARG A 365 -22.29 -6.77 -1.00
C ARG A 365 -21.83 -5.31 -1.04
N GLU A 366 -22.70 -4.41 -1.49
CA GLU A 366 -22.40 -2.99 -1.56
C GLU A 366 -22.36 -2.38 -0.16
N LEU A 367 -23.35 -2.69 0.69
CA LEU A 367 -23.38 -2.25 2.08
C LEU A 367 -22.15 -2.74 2.87
N PHE A 368 -21.80 -4.03 2.73
CA PHE A 368 -20.56 -4.60 3.28
C PHE A 368 -19.33 -3.81 2.81
N THR A 369 -19.28 -3.46 1.52
CA THR A 369 -18.14 -2.71 0.97
C THR A 369 -18.08 -1.29 1.55
N ARG A 370 -19.21 -0.57 1.62
CA ARG A 370 -19.30 0.76 2.22
C ARG A 370 -18.85 0.75 3.69
N ILE A 371 -19.25 -0.28 4.45
CA ILE A 371 -18.87 -0.43 5.86
C ILE A 371 -17.41 -0.88 6.02
N GLY A 372 -16.87 -1.67 5.10
CA GLY A 372 -15.48 -2.13 5.17
C GLY A 372 -14.46 -1.00 5.22
N TYR A 373 -14.75 0.17 4.62
CA TYR A 373 -13.87 1.34 4.66
C TYR A 373 -13.73 1.97 6.04
N LEU A 374 -14.53 1.59 7.03
CA LEU A 374 -14.38 2.05 8.40
C LEU A 374 -12.97 1.75 8.95
N TYR A 375 -12.36 0.65 8.52
CA TYR A 375 -11.02 0.24 8.95
C TYR A 375 -9.87 0.95 8.21
N THR A 376 -10.16 1.86 7.28
CA THR A 376 -9.11 2.48 6.44
C THR A 376 -7.99 3.18 7.24
N PRO A 377 -8.29 4.06 8.23
CA PRO A 377 -7.24 4.71 9.01
C PRO A 377 -6.40 3.74 9.84
N LEU A 378 -7.07 2.72 10.41
CA LEU A 378 -6.42 1.75 11.27
C LEU A 378 -5.54 0.79 10.46
N SER A 379 -5.98 0.40 9.26
CA SER A 379 -5.17 -0.37 8.31
C SER A 379 -3.92 0.39 7.86
N LEU A 380 -4.06 1.69 7.54
CA LEU A 380 -2.93 2.56 7.21
C LEU A 380 -1.89 2.60 8.33
N LEU A 381 -2.34 2.85 9.57
CA LEU A 381 -1.45 3.00 10.72
C LEU A 381 -0.88 1.66 11.18
N SER A 382 -1.63 0.56 11.06
CA SER A 382 -1.13 -0.80 11.24
C SER A 382 0.02 -1.10 10.29
N LEU A 383 -0.12 -0.77 9.00
CA LEU A 383 0.96 -0.95 8.04
C LEU A 383 2.14 -0.03 8.33
N PHE A 384 1.90 1.25 8.64
CA PHE A 384 2.96 2.20 8.97
C PHE A 384 3.75 1.74 10.20
N LEU A 385 3.07 1.32 11.27
CA LEU A 385 3.68 0.76 12.47
C LEU A 385 4.55 -0.44 12.13
N GLY A 386 4.05 -1.36 11.31
CA GLY A 386 4.83 -2.49 10.83
C GLY A 386 6.09 -2.06 10.08
N LEU A 387 5.96 -1.24 9.04
CA LEU A 387 7.12 -0.79 8.25
C LEU A 387 8.14 0.01 9.09
N SER A 388 7.69 0.73 10.11
CA SER A 388 8.54 1.52 11.00
C SER A 388 9.26 0.71 12.09
N GLN A 389 9.01 -0.60 12.20
CA GLN A 389 9.67 -1.44 13.21
C GLN A 389 11.18 -1.44 13.07
N LEU A 390 11.70 -1.58 11.84
CA LEU A 390 13.14 -1.50 11.56
C LEU A 390 13.70 -0.14 11.97
N THR A 391 12.99 0.94 11.66
CA THR A 391 13.35 2.32 12.05
C THR A 391 13.45 2.45 13.57
N PHE A 392 12.44 1.98 14.29
CA PHE A 392 12.41 2.04 15.75
C PHE A 392 13.45 1.14 16.40
N GLY A 393 13.73 -0.05 15.83
CA GLY A 393 14.81 -0.93 16.27
C GLY A 393 16.17 -0.26 16.15
N TYR A 394 16.43 0.38 15.01
CA TYR A 394 17.64 1.19 14.80
C TYR A 394 17.73 2.36 15.79
N LEU A 395 16.64 3.10 15.98
CA LEU A 395 16.59 4.22 16.94
C LEU A 395 16.94 3.76 18.36
N LYS A 396 16.35 2.63 18.82
CA LYS A 396 16.71 2.03 20.12
C LYS A 396 18.20 1.67 20.17
N GLY A 397 18.74 1.10 19.09
CA GLY A 397 20.16 0.74 18.98
C GLY A 397 21.14 1.93 19.07
N VAL A 398 20.75 3.11 18.59
CA VAL A 398 21.56 4.35 18.68
C VAL A 398 21.31 5.17 19.95
N GLY A 399 20.60 4.60 20.94
CA GLY A 399 20.39 5.22 22.25
C GLY A 399 19.10 6.04 22.39
N PHE A 400 18.16 5.96 21.44
CA PHE A 400 16.85 6.60 21.59
C PHE A 400 16.04 5.91 22.71
N PRO A 401 15.39 6.66 23.64
CA PRO A 401 14.73 6.06 24.79
C PRO A 401 13.66 5.03 24.39
N ALA A 402 13.74 3.82 24.98
CA ALA A 402 12.78 2.75 24.72
C ALA A 402 11.34 3.18 25.04
N LEU A 403 11.14 3.84 26.18
CA LEU A 403 9.83 4.36 26.60
C LEU A 403 9.25 5.33 25.57
N ALA A 404 10.07 6.21 24.98
CA ALA A 404 9.59 7.16 23.97
C ALA A 404 9.12 6.42 22.71
N THR A 405 9.85 5.40 22.27
CA THR A 405 9.43 4.55 21.14
C THR A 405 8.09 3.86 21.41
N ASP A 406 7.92 3.31 22.61
CA ASP A 406 6.72 2.55 22.96
C ASP A 406 5.49 3.47 23.14
N VAL A 407 5.71 4.69 23.64
CA VAL A 407 4.68 5.76 23.68
C VAL A 407 4.29 6.21 22.27
N ILE A 408 5.24 6.43 21.37
CA ILE A 408 4.95 6.82 19.97
C ILE A 408 4.10 5.75 19.28
N ARG A 409 4.49 4.48 19.42
CA ARG A 409 3.75 3.34 18.84
C ARG A 409 2.33 3.26 19.38
N GLY A 410 2.16 3.37 20.70
CA GLY A 410 0.85 3.39 21.36
C GLY A 410 -0.01 4.57 20.90
N ALA A 411 0.58 5.77 20.83
CA ALA A 411 -0.13 6.97 20.38
C ALA A 411 -0.61 6.86 18.93
N LEU A 412 0.20 6.28 18.04
CA LEU A 412 -0.18 6.03 16.64
C LEU A 412 -1.33 5.02 16.55
N LEU A 413 -1.27 3.92 17.31
CA LEU A 413 -2.32 2.90 17.33
C LEU A 413 -3.64 3.45 17.87
N VAL A 414 -3.59 4.19 18.99
CA VAL A 414 -4.76 4.86 19.59
C VAL A 414 -5.30 5.94 18.65
N GLY A 415 -4.43 6.75 18.05
CA GLY A 415 -4.82 7.76 17.06
C GLY A 415 -5.56 7.16 15.86
N GLY A 416 -5.09 6.02 15.36
CA GLY A 416 -5.75 5.29 14.29
C GLY A 416 -7.10 4.71 14.69
N ALA A 417 -7.20 4.16 15.90
CA ALA A 417 -8.45 3.67 16.45
C ALA A 417 -9.48 4.80 16.61
N LEU A 418 -9.08 5.94 17.18
CA LEU A 418 -9.94 7.10 17.35
C LEU A 418 -10.39 7.69 16.00
N TRP A 419 -9.49 7.77 15.02
CA TRP A 419 -9.84 8.24 13.68
C TRP A 419 -10.80 7.29 12.96
N SER A 420 -10.55 5.98 13.07
CA SER A 420 -11.45 4.93 12.58
C SER A 420 -12.84 5.04 13.20
N LEU A 421 -12.94 5.20 14.53
CA LEU A 421 -14.22 5.39 15.24
C LEU A 421 -14.94 6.70 14.85
N HIS A 422 -14.18 7.78 14.63
CA HIS A 422 -14.73 9.05 14.16
C HIS A 422 -15.38 8.92 12.79
N LEU A 423 -14.67 8.31 11.83
CA LEU A 423 -15.20 8.07 10.48
C LEU A 423 -16.37 7.08 10.52
N ALA A 424 -16.29 6.04 11.35
CA ALA A 424 -17.36 5.06 11.53
C ALA A 424 -18.68 5.72 11.92
N ARG A 425 -18.69 6.59 12.93
CA ARG A 425 -19.90 7.31 13.35
C ARG A 425 -20.54 8.09 12.20
N ARG A 426 -19.73 8.74 11.36
CA ARG A 426 -20.21 9.51 10.21
C ARG A 426 -20.71 8.62 9.08
N ILE A 427 -19.93 7.61 8.68
CA ILE A 427 -20.27 6.72 7.55
C ILE A 427 -21.50 5.87 7.86
N LEU A 428 -21.62 5.35 9.08
CA LEU A 428 -22.80 4.57 9.50
C LEU A 428 -24.07 5.43 9.53
N ALA A 429 -23.96 6.69 9.98
CA ALA A 429 -25.07 7.64 9.96
C ALA A 429 -25.50 8.08 8.54
N LEU A 430 -24.68 7.85 7.52
CA LEU A 430 -25.09 8.03 6.12
C LEU A 430 -25.98 6.88 5.64
N GLN A 431 -25.84 5.68 6.19
CA GLN A 431 -26.56 4.49 5.72
C GLN A 431 -27.99 4.43 6.24
N THR A 432 -28.26 4.93 7.45
CA THR A 432 -29.58 4.84 8.09
C THR A 432 -29.93 6.11 8.89
N ALA A 433 -31.22 6.38 9.06
CA ALA A 433 -31.71 7.37 10.04
C ALA A 433 -31.92 6.78 11.44
N ASP A 434 -31.94 5.44 11.58
CA ASP A 434 -32.17 4.79 12.88
C ASP A 434 -30.91 4.84 13.76
N SER A 435 -30.98 5.67 14.82
CA SER A 435 -29.90 5.81 15.78
C SER A 435 -29.56 4.52 16.54
N ARG A 436 -30.50 3.59 16.70
CA ARG A 436 -30.26 2.28 17.35
C ARG A 436 -29.39 1.40 16.47
N CYS A 437 -29.72 1.28 15.19
CA CYS A 437 -28.91 0.55 14.21
C CYS A 437 -27.49 1.13 14.09
N VAL A 438 -27.34 2.46 14.06
CA VAL A 438 -26.01 3.11 14.04
C VAL A 438 -25.20 2.74 15.29
N ARG A 439 -25.79 2.80 16.49
CA ARG A 439 -25.08 2.46 17.73
C ARG A 439 -24.65 0.99 17.77
N LEU A 440 -25.53 0.08 17.37
CA LEU A 440 -25.21 -1.35 17.35
C LEU A 440 -24.12 -1.69 16.31
N ALA A 441 -24.19 -1.12 15.11
CA ALA A 441 -23.13 -1.27 14.11
C ALA A 441 -21.79 -0.64 14.57
N LEU A 442 -21.84 0.46 15.32
CA LEU A 442 -20.64 1.06 15.91
C LEU A 442 -20.02 0.17 17.00
N LEU A 443 -20.81 -0.52 17.81
CA LEU A 443 -20.32 -1.49 18.80
C LEU A 443 -19.61 -2.66 18.13
N LEU A 444 -20.17 -3.18 17.02
CA LEU A 444 -19.53 -4.22 16.23
C LEU A 444 -18.20 -3.71 15.65
N HIS A 445 -18.18 -2.51 15.06
CA HIS A 445 -16.93 -1.90 14.58
C HIS A 445 -15.89 -1.73 15.71
N LEU A 446 -16.33 -1.30 16.90
CA LEU A 446 -15.45 -1.20 18.07
C LEU A 446 -14.85 -2.55 18.46
N ALA A 447 -15.61 -3.65 18.37
CA ALA A 447 -15.09 -4.99 18.61
C ALA A 447 -14.00 -5.37 17.59
N GLY A 448 -14.18 -5.01 16.31
CA GLY A 448 -13.14 -5.21 15.30
C GLY A 448 -11.89 -4.35 15.54
N VAL A 449 -12.05 -3.09 15.96
CA VAL A 449 -10.93 -2.23 16.38
C VAL A 449 -10.20 -2.83 17.59
N ALA A 450 -10.94 -3.32 18.59
CA ALA A 450 -10.37 -3.97 19.77
C ALA A 450 -9.58 -5.22 19.40
N LEU A 451 -10.06 -6.05 18.46
CA LEU A 451 -9.35 -7.23 17.97
C LEU A 451 -7.98 -6.85 17.37
N ILE A 452 -7.94 -5.77 16.57
CA ILE A 452 -6.70 -5.29 15.94
C ILE A 452 -5.71 -4.78 16.98
N ILE A 453 -6.19 -4.00 17.97
CA ILE A 453 -5.35 -3.51 19.06
C ILE A 453 -4.81 -4.67 19.89
N ALA A 454 -5.67 -5.64 20.23
CA ALA A 454 -5.28 -6.82 21.00
C ALA A 454 -4.22 -7.65 20.27
N ALA A 455 -4.24 -7.70 18.93
CA ALA A 455 -3.21 -8.36 18.15
C ALA A 455 -1.86 -7.60 18.18
N TRP A 456 -1.87 -6.26 18.18
CA TRP A 456 -0.63 -5.46 18.21
C TRP A 456 0.02 -5.38 19.59
N VAL A 457 -0.77 -5.40 20.67
CA VAL A 457 -0.26 -5.23 22.04
C VAL A 457 0.85 -6.22 22.40
N PRO A 458 0.73 -7.54 22.13
CA PRO A 458 1.81 -8.49 22.41
C PRO A 458 3.13 -8.12 21.74
N VAL A 459 3.10 -7.75 20.46
CA VAL A 459 4.28 -7.41 19.66
C VAL A 459 5.01 -6.17 20.18
N PHE A 460 4.30 -5.25 20.84
CA PHE A 460 4.90 -3.99 21.28
C PHE A 460 5.32 -4.00 22.74
N TYR A 461 4.63 -4.75 23.59
CA TYR A 461 4.74 -4.62 25.05
C TYR A 461 4.99 -5.93 25.79
N LEU A 462 4.78 -7.09 25.17
CA LEU A 462 4.95 -8.39 25.83
C LEU A 462 6.18 -9.15 25.34
N TRP A 463 6.42 -9.10 24.04
CA TRP A 463 7.61 -9.66 23.37
C TRP A 463 8.55 -8.51 22.99
#